data_AF-A0A1Y2UCB5-F1
#
_entry.id   AF-A0A1Y2UCB5-F1
#
_cell.length_a   1.000
_cell.length_b   1.000
_cell.length_c   1.000
_cell.angle_alpha   90.00
_cell.angle_beta   90.00
_cell.angle_gamma   90.00
#
_symmetry.space_group_name_H-M   'P 1'
#
loop_
_entity.id
_entity.type
_entity.pdbx_description
1 polymer ?
#
loop_
_entity_poly.entity_id
_entity_poly.type
_entity_poly.pdbx_seq_one_letter_code
_entity_poly.pdbx_strand_id
1 'polypeptide(L)'
;MNPYETDPTKAPATDQYAAKHPVYGRYKPHPDDFVPNPPPGPSTSDDVIRYWERVILDKCTQANRMYEVDGWRDVFGLGSIIVMSSHLSVKPPETDHALGDANDAAAVAVARDCLRDIGVQVPVIYFQGKIKERDVLVQSRLPGVTLNVAWPYLTQEEKASLREQGRKIVKKLDQLLPPPTKDVAEPSYALPAMNPGKWDPANVEYNILFGKREGVEGEEKLGFAHNDFNESNIIVMNGKITGVIDWEMAGYFGLHRAGRVHGEVRRIIFEGVKPSEEQLTDLYYWNGLYEGL
;
A
#
# COMPACT_ATOMS: atom_id res chain seq x y z
N MET A 1 -9.69 -6.02 -23.72
CA MET A 1 -10.45 -6.23 -22.47
C MET A 1 -10.67 -4.85 -21.84
N ASN A 2 -11.75 -4.63 -21.07
CA ASN A 2 -11.85 -3.42 -20.24
C ASN A 2 -10.80 -3.49 -19.10
N PRO A 3 -9.79 -2.61 -19.04
CA PRO A 3 -8.77 -2.61 -17.98
C PRO A 3 -9.37 -2.38 -16.59
N TYR A 4 -10.54 -1.73 -16.54
CA TYR A 4 -11.24 -1.32 -15.32
C TYR A 4 -12.36 -2.29 -14.93
N GLU A 5 -12.34 -3.53 -15.43
CA GLU A 5 -13.33 -4.55 -15.04
C GLU A 5 -13.14 -4.95 -13.56
N THR A 6 -14.12 -4.62 -12.75
CA THR A 6 -14.13 -4.86 -11.30
C THR A 6 -14.72 -6.22 -10.91
N ASP A 7 -15.42 -6.89 -11.83
CA ASP A 7 -16.00 -8.21 -11.62
C ASP A 7 -14.99 -9.30 -11.98
N PRO A 8 -14.50 -10.08 -11.00
CA PRO A 8 -13.50 -11.09 -11.26
C PRO A 8 -13.98 -12.23 -12.17
N THR A 9 -15.30 -12.47 -12.24
CA THR A 9 -15.88 -13.51 -13.12
C THR A 9 -15.81 -13.14 -14.60
N LYS A 10 -15.53 -11.87 -14.90
CA LYS A 10 -15.38 -11.35 -16.27
C LYS A 10 -13.92 -11.19 -16.69
N ALA A 11 -12.97 -11.57 -15.83
CA ALA A 11 -11.56 -11.61 -16.18
C ALA A 11 -11.30 -12.66 -17.28
N PRO A 12 -10.45 -12.36 -18.28
CA PRO A 12 -10.12 -13.31 -19.32
C PRO A 12 -9.31 -14.46 -18.73
N ALA A 13 -9.38 -15.62 -19.38
CA ALA A 13 -8.59 -16.79 -18.98
C ALA A 13 -7.07 -16.54 -19.01
N THR A 14 -6.61 -15.50 -19.72
CA THR A 14 -5.20 -15.08 -19.80
C THR A 14 -4.78 -14.16 -18.66
N ASP A 15 -5.70 -13.74 -17.79
CA ASP A 15 -5.37 -12.91 -16.62
C ASP A 15 -4.54 -13.72 -15.62
N GLN A 16 -3.33 -13.24 -15.33
CA GLN A 16 -2.36 -13.94 -14.48
C GLN A 16 -2.83 -14.13 -13.02
N TYR A 17 -3.77 -13.30 -12.56
CA TYR A 17 -4.30 -13.35 -11.21
C TYR A 17 -5.61 -14.14 -11.13
N ALA A 18 -6.44 -14.11 -12.18
CA ALA A 18 -7.77 -14.74 -12.16
C ALA A 18 -7.77 -16.23 -11.78
N ALA A 19 -6.75 -16.99 -12.21
CA ALA A 19 -6.66 -18.43 -11.93
C ALA A 19 -6.19 -18.76 -10.51
N LYS A 20 -5.34 -17.92 -9.89
CA LYS A 20 -4.72 -18.19 -8.58
C LYS A 20 -5.36 -17.41 -7.44
N HIS A 21 -5.77 -16.18 -7.73
CA HIS A 21 -6.23 -15.18 -6.79
C HIS A 21 -7.42 -14.42 -7.40
N PRO A 22 -8.58 -15.07 -7.60
CA PRO A 22 -9.67 -14.53 -8.40
C PRO A 22 -10.18 -13.19 -7.87
N VAL A 23 -10.11 -12.95 -6.56
CA VAL A 23 -10.57 -11.71 -5.93
C VAL A 23 -9.48 -10.64 -5.76
N TYR A 24 -8.24 -10.91 -6.16
CA TYR A 24 -7.13 -9.97 -6.03
C TYR A 24 -7.29 -8.80 -6.98
N GLY A 25 -7.05 -7.59 -6.46
CA GLY A 25 -6.95 -6.37 -7.25
C GLY A 25 -8.21 -5.95 -8.01
N ARG A 26 -9.38 -6.56 -7.76
CA ARG A 26 -10.66 -6.17 -8.37
C ARG A 26 -11.74 -6.05 -7.29
N TYR A 27 -12.43 -4.92 -7.22
CA TYR A 27 -13.51 -4.73 -6.27
C TYR A 27 -14.60 -3.79 -6.79
N LYS A 28 -15.83 -4.30 -6.77
CA LYS A 28 -17.05 -3.54 -7.00
C LYS A 28 -17.92 -3.61 -5.73
N PRO A 29 -18.30 -2.47 -5.14
CA PRO A 29 -19.24 -2.45 -4.02
C PRO A 29 -20.56 -3.13 -4.38
N HIS A 30 -21.08 -3.90 -3.45
CA HIS A 30 -22.37 -4.56 -3.51
C HIS A 30 -23.25 -4.18 -2.30
N PRO A 31 -24.57 -4.03 -2.46
CA PRO A 31 -25.47 -3.73 -1.32
C PRO A 31 -25.39 -4.76 -0.18
N ASP A 32 -25.05 -6.00 -0.51
CA ASP A 32 -24.90 -7.11 0.45
C ASP A 32 -23.47 -7.25 0.99
N ASP A 33 -22.57 -6.31 0.69
CA ASP A 33 -21.23 -6.33 1.25
C ASP A 33 -21.29 -6.29 2.76
N PHE A 34 -20.39 -7.04 3.40
CA PHE A 34 -20.18 -6.92 4.83
C PHE A 34 -19.80 -5.47 5.16
N VAL A 35 -20.57 -4.87 6.08
CA VAL A 35 -20.32 -3.53 6.62
C VAL A 35 -19.87 -3.66 8.07
N PRO A 36 -18.68 -3.14 8.43
CA PRO A 36 -18.19 -3.17 9.82
C PRO A 36 -19.11 -2.43 10.81
N ASN A 37 -19.20 -2.98 12.02
CA ASN A 37 -19.78 -2.33 13.19
C ASN A 37 -19.05 -2.87 14.43
N PRO A 38 -17.99 -2.19 14.90
CA PRO A 38 -18.03 -0.81 15.40
C PRO A 38 -17.57 0.25 14.38
N PRO A 39 -17.74 1.56 14.67
CA PRO A 39 -17.19 2.63 13.85
C PRO A 39 -15.65 2.54 13.72
N PRO A 40 -15.07 3.12 12.65
CA PRO A 40 -13.62 3.10 12.44
C PRO A 40 -12.81 3.77 13.56
N GLY A 41 -11.58 3.30 13.74
CA GLY A 41 -10.60 3.90 14.64
C GLY A 41 -9.97 2.88 15.60
N PRO A 42 -8.86 3.26 16.25
CA PRO A 42 -8.22 2.41 17.25
C PRO A 42 -9.15 2.26 18.46
N SER A 43 -9.47 1.01 18.82
CA SER A 43 -10.18 0.68 20.04
C SER A 43 -9.57 -0.56 20.68
N THR A 44 -9.30 -0.45 21.98
CA THR A 44 -8.75 -1.53 22.81
C THR A 44 -9.82 -2.15 23.71
N SER A 45 -11.09 -1.76 23.57
CA SER A 45 -12.16 -2.31 24.39
C SER A 45 -12.41 -3.79 24.08
N ASP A 46 -12.65 -4.60 25.12
CA ASP A 46 -12.94 -6.04 24.99
C ASP A 46 -14.08 -6.33 24.02
N ASP A 47 -15.13 -5.49 23.97
CA ASP A 47 -16.27 -5.69 23.09
C ASP A 47 -15.90 -5.57 21.60
N VAL A 48 -15.05 -4.59 21.26
CA VAL A 48 -14.54 -4.42 19.89
C VAL A 48 -13.61 -5.57 19.50
N ILE A 49 -12.73 -5.99 20.42
CA ILE A 49 -11.83 -7.14 20.19
C ILE A 49 -12.66 -8.41 19.96
N ARG A 50 -13.68 -8.68 20.80
CA ARG A 50 -14.57 -9.84 20.63
C ARG A 50 -15.37 -9.80 19.34
N TYR A 51 -15.79 -8.61 18.91
CA TYR A 51 -16.46 -8.44 17.62
C TYR A 51 -15.54 -8.86 16.47
N TRP A 52 -14.32 -8.29 16.42
CA TRP A 52 -13.37 -8.60 15.35
C TRP A 52 -12.87 -10.04 15.41
N GLU A 53 -12.66 -10.60 16.60
CA GLU A 53 -12.35 -12.02 16.78
C GLU A 53 -13.42 -12.89 16.10
N ARG A 54 -14.70 -12.63 16.36
CA ARG A 54 -15.79 -13.38 15.73
C ARG A 54 -15.82 -13.19 14.22
N VAL A 55 -15.74 -11.95 13.74
CA VAL A 55 -15.76 -11.65 12.30
C VAL A 55 -14.63 -12.37 11.58
N ILE A 56 -13.43 -12.33 12.13
CA ILE A 56 -12.23 -12.88 11.49
C ILE A 56 -12.31 -14.41 11.51
N LEU A 57 -12.54 -15.01 12.67
CA LEU A 57 -12.57 -16.47 12.79
C LEU A 57 -13.74 -17.13 12.03
N ASP A 58 -14.89 -16.45 11.93
CA ASP A 58 -16.08 -17.02 11.27
C ASP A 58 -16.14 -16.73 9.76
N LYS A 59 -15.58 -15.59 9.32
CA LYS A 59 -15.80 -15.09 7.95
C LYS A 59 -14.54 -15.03 7.10
N CYS A 60 -13.34 -14.89 7.68
CA CYS A 60 -12.11 -14.94 6.89
C CYS A 60 -11.72 -16.40 6.69
N THR A 61 -11.92 -16.92 5.49
CA THR A 61 -11.73 -18.34 5.18
C THR A 61 -10.95 -18.47 3.88
N GLN A 62 -10.59 -19.70 3.53
CA GLN A 62 -9.94 -19.99 2.25
C GLN A 62 -10.73 -19.45 1.05
N ALA A 63 -12.07 -19.36 1.14
CA ALA A 63 -12.93 -18.93 0.04
C ALA A 63 -12.81 -17.43 -0.31
N ASN A 64 -12.38 -16.60 0.64
CA ASN A 64 -12.21 -15.16 0.43
C ASN A 64 -10.79 -14.65 0.72
N ARG A 65 -9.84 -15.58 0.88
CA ARG A 65 -8.42 -15.29 0.90
C ARG A 65 -7.97 -14.84 -0.48
N MET A 66 -7.45 -13.63 -0.56
CA MET A 66 -6.88 -13.07 -1.79
C MET A 66 -5.58 -13.78 -2.12
N TYR A 67 -4.63 -13.84 -1.19
CA TYR A 67 -3.37 -14.53 -1.35
C TYR A 67 -2.80 -14.93 0.03
N GLU A 68 -1.92 -15.91 -0.02
CA GLU A 68 -1.13 -16.41 1.12
C GLU A 68 0.30 -15.90 0.98
N VAL A 69 0.91 -15.57 2.10
CA VAL A 69 2.33 -15.21 2.17
C VAL A 69 2.96 -16.09 3.24
N ASP A 70 3.83 -17.01 2.84
CA ASP A 70 4.47 -17.93 3.79
C ASP A 70 5.29 -17.12 4.82
N GLY A 71 5.13 -17.47 6.10
CA GLY A 71 5.74 -16.74 7.22
C GLY A 71 5.13 -15.35 7.52
N TRP A 72 4.07 -14.95 6.83
CA TRP A 72 3.44 -13.63 6.96
C TRP A 72 1.92 -13.71 7.19
N ARG A 73 1.23 -12.57 7.11
CA ARG A 73 -0.23 -12.48 7.19
C ARG A 73 -0.88 -12.83 5.84
N ASP A 74 -1.94 -13.62 5.87
CA ASP A 74 -2.85 -13.77 4.74
C ASP A 74 -3.66 -12.49 4.57
N VAL A 75 -4.07 -12.21 3.33
CA VAL A 75 -4.94 -11.07 3.00
C VAL A 75 -6.29 -11.57 2.53
N PHE A 76 -7.37 -11.09 3.15
CA PHE A 76 -8.75 -11.49 2.86
C PHE A 76 -9.57 -10.30 2.37
N GLY A 77 -10.45 -10.55 1.40
CA GLY A 77 -11.46 -9.60 0.96
C GLY A 77 -12.83 -9.98 1.49
N LEU A 78 -13.35 -9.24 2.47
CA LEU A 78 -14.66 -9.50 3.06
C LEU A 78 -15.60 -8.33 2.76
N GLY A 79 -16.31 -8.40 1.63
CA GLY A 79 -17.16 -7.32 1.14
C GLY A 79 -16.38 -6.00 1.05
N SER A 80 -16.77 -5.03 1.87
CA SER A 80 -16.21 -3.68 1.89
C SER A 80 -14.92 -3.49 2.66
N ILE A 81 -14.32 -4.58 3.19
CA ILE A 81 -13.06 -4.52 3.94
C ILE A 81 -11.99 -5.47 3.42
N ILE A 82 -10.75 -5.09 3.68
CA ILE A 82 -9.56 -5.93 3.66
C ILE A 82 -9.22 -6.31 5.09
N VAL A 83 -8.91 -7.59 5.32
CA VAL A 83 -8.40 -8.10 6.58
C VAL A 83 -7.02 -8.71 6.33
N MET A 84 -6.02 -8.29 7.10
CA MET A 84 -4.69 -8.93 7.13
C MET A 84 -4.56 -9.71 8.43
N SER A 85 -4.36 -11.02 8.36
CA SER A 85 -4.28 -11.88 9.54
C SER A 85 -3.61 -13.22 9.24
N SER A 86 -2.88 -13.78 10.20
CA SER A 86 -2.28 -15.12 10.09
C SER A 86 -3.10 -16.22 10.80
N HIS A 87 -4.39 -15.99 11.09
CA HIS A 87 -5.22 -16.91 11.90
C HIS A 87 -5.42 -18.31 11.28
N LEU A 88 -5.32 -18.46 9.95
CA LEU A 88 -5.37 -19.77 9.29
C LEU A 88 -4.03 -20.52 9.35
N SER A 89 -2.93 -19.84 9.66
CA SER A 89 -1.61 -20.46 9.73
C SER A 89 -1.50 -21.35 10.96
N VAL A 90 -0.99 -22.56 10.75
CA VAL A 90 -0.60 -23.49 11.83
C VAL A 90 0.71 -23.08 12.49
N LYS A 91 1.52 -22.24 11.83
CA LYS A 91 2.78 -21.72 12.38
C LYS A 91 2.49 -20.58 13.37
N PRO A 92 3.31 -20.41 14.41
CA PRO A 92 3.27 -19.19 15.22
C PRO A 92 3.58 -17.96 14.36
N PRO A 93 3.16 -16.74 14.77
CA PRO A 93 3.55 -15.53 14.06
C PRO A 93 5.08 -15.37 14.09
N GLU A 94 5.71 -15.28 12.91
CA GLU A 94 7.16 -15.14 12.75
C GLU A 94 7.61 -13.67 12.77
N THR A 95 6.70 -12.76 12.35
CA THR A 95 6.95 -11.32 12.24
C THR A 95 5.98 -10.54 13.12
N ASP A 96 6.47 -9.51 13.81
CA ASP A 96 5.65 -8.55 14.54
C ASP A 96 5.28 -7.39 13.60
N HIS A 97 3.99 -7.23 13.32
CA HIS A 97 3.49 -6.19 12.39
C HIS A 97 3.02 -4.92 13.11
N ALA A 98 3.07 -4.87 14.44
CA ALA A 98 2.41 -3.82 15.22
C ALA A 98 2.90 -2.40 14.85
N LEU A 99 4.21 -2.21 14.65
CA LEU A 99 4.77 -0.90 14.29
C LEU A 99 4.45 -0.51 12.84
N GLY A 100 4.50 -1.46 11.89
CA GLY A 100 4.14 -1.22 10.49
C GLY A 100 2.68 -0.83 10.34
N ASP A 101 1.78 -1.59 10.97
CA ASP A 101 0.34 -1.28 10.99
C ASP A 101 0.06 0.09 11.65
N ALA A 102 0.80 0.43 12.70
CA ALA A 102 0.64 1.72 13.38
C ALA A 102 1.15 2.88 12.51
N ASN A 103 2.20 2.65 11.72
CA ASN A 103 2.66 3.60 10.75
C ASN A 103 1.67 3.77 9.59
N ASP A 104 1.08 2.68 9.07
CA ASP A 104 0.02 2.73 8.05
C ASP A 104 -1.17 3.59 8.54
N ALA A 105 -1.67 3.34 9.75
CA ALA A 105 -2.75 4.13 10.34
C ALA A 105 -2.39 5.63 10.50
N ALA A 106 -1.17 5.93 10.95
CA ALA A 106 -0.68 7.31 11.07
C ALA A 106 -0.53 7.99 9.70
N ALA A 107 0.02 7.29 8.73
CA ALA A 107 0.26 7.79 7.38
C ALA A 107 -1.05 8.06 6.62
N VAL A 108 -2.00 7.13 6.70
CA VAL A 108 -3.36 7.30 6.17
C VAL A 108 -4.02 8.56 6.75
N ALA A 109 -3.86 8.83 8.05
CA ALA A 109 -4.41 10.03 8.68
C ALA A 109 -3.79 11.32 8.11
N VAL A 110 -2.48 11.33 7.82
CA VAL A 110 -1.78 12.46 7.18
C VAL A 110 -2.23 12.65 5.73
N ALA A 111 -2.32 11.56 4.96
CA ALA A 111 -2.59 11.62 3.52
C ALA A 111 -4.07 11.92 3.18
N ARG A 112 -5.01 11.51 4.04
CA ARG A 112 -6.45 11.53 3.74
C ARG A 112 -6.98 12.88 3.28
N ASP A 113 -6.68 13.93 4.04
CA ASP A 113 -7.19 15.28 3.74
C ASP A 113 -6.53 15.84 2.48
N CYS A 114 -5.22 15.63 2.34
CA CYS A 114 -4.46 16.06 1.17
C CYS A 114 -5.00 15.43 -0.12
N LEU A 115 -5.20 14.11 -0.15
CA LEU A 115 -5.61 13.41 -1.37
C LEU A 115 -7.11 13.55 -1.70
N ARG A 116 -7.95 13.83 -0.69
CA ARG A 116 -9.38 14.07 -0.89
C ARG A 116 -9.64 15.20 -1.89
N ASP A 117 -8.84 16.27 -1.85
CA ASP A 117 -9.01 17.45 -2.73
C ASP A 117 -8.89 17.12 -4.22
N ILE A 118 -8.20 16.03 -4.56
CA ILE A 118 -8.00 15.57 -5.94
C ILE A 118 -8.79 14.29 -6.25
N GLY A 119 -9.70 13.90 -5.36
CA GLY A 119 -10.58 12.74 -5.55
C GLY A 119 -9.89 11.39 -5.40
N VAL A 120 -8.73 11.33 -4.72
CA VAL A 120 -8.00 10.09 -4.45
C VAL A 120 -8.28 9.64 -3.02
N GLN A 121 -8.79 8.42 -2.89
CA GLN A 121 -9.12 7.82 -1.60
C GLN A 121 -7.91 7.13 -0.96
N VAL A 122 -7.93 7.06 0.37
CA VAL A 122 -7.03 6.21 1.17
C VAL A 122 -7.87 5.30 2.05
N PRO A 123 -7.35 4.17 2.54
CA PRO A 123 -8.09 3.29 3.42
C PRO A 123 -8.61 3.98 4.69
N VAL A 124 -9.68 3.43 5.24
CA VAL A 124 -10.17 3.74 6.58
C VAL A 124 -9.84 2.55 7.47
N ILE A 125 -9.06 2.78 8.52
CA ILE A 125 -8.67 1.73 9.47
C ILE A 125 -9.83 1.47 10.45
N TYR A 126 -10.32 0.23 10.45
CA TYR A 126 -11.40 -0.24 11.32
C TYR A 126 -10.90 -0.96 12.57
N PHE A 127 -9.76 -1.64 12.46
CA PHE A 127 -9.15 -2.34 13.58
C PHE A 127 -7.66 -2.48 13.35
N GLN A 128 -6.91 -2.33 14.44
CA GLN A 128 -5.50 -2.64 14.51
C GLN A 128 -5.23 -3.21 15.90
N GLY A 129 -4.72 -4.44 15.99
CA GLY A 129 -4.43 -5.07 17.26
C GLY A 129 -4.17 -6.56 17.13
N LYS A 130 -4.24 -7.27 18.27
CA LYS A 130 -4.04 -8.72 18.31
C LYS A 130 -5.35 -9.47 18.51
N ILE A 131 -5.50 -10.59 17.80
CA ILE A 131 -6.55 -11.59 18.01
C ILE A 131 -5.86 -12.94 18.16
N LYS A 132 -6.08 -13.61 19.29
CA LYS A 132 -5.38 -14.88 19.64
C LYS A 132 -3.86 -14.77 19.45
N GLU A 133 -3.25 -13.71 19.99
CA GLU A 133 -1.81 -13.38 19.88
C GLU A 133 -1.28 -13.10 18.47
N ARG A 134 -2.15 -12.99 17.45
CA ARG A 134 -1.75 -12.70 16.07
C ARG A 134 -2.11 -11.27 15.70
N ASP A 135 -1.20 -10.56 15.04
CA ASP A 135 -1.46 -9.22 14.53
C ASP A 135 -2.53 -9.24 13.44
N VAL A 136 -3.44 -8.29 13.56
CA VAL A 136 -4.57 -8.10 12.65
C VAL A 136 -4.72 -6.63 12.32
N LEU A 137 -4.80 -6.36 11.02
CA LEU A 137 -5.21 -5.07 10.48
C LEU A 137 -6.51 -5.26 9.69
N VAL A 138 -7.49 -4.40 9.96
CA VAL A 138 -8.73 -4.32 9.18
C VAL A 138 -8.90 -2.92 8.64
N GLN A 139 -9.10 -2.82 7.33
CA GLN A 139 -9.25 -1.54 6.64
C GLN A 139 -10.31 -1.59 5.54
N SER A 140 -10.81 -0.44 5.12
CA SER A 140 -11.74 -0.37 3.98
C SER A 140 -11.09 -0.87 2.69
N ARG A 141 -11.84 -1.65 1.92
CA ARG A 141 -11.47 -2.03 0.56
C ARG A 141 -11.89 -0.92 -0.41
N LEU A 142 -10.94 -0.38 -1.16
CA LEU A 142 -11.20 0.72 -2.09
C LEU A 142 -11.79 0.20 -3.43
N PRO A 143 -12.90 0.76 -3.93
CA PRO A 143 -13.50 0.36 -5.20
C PRO A 143 -12.58 0.60 -6.41
N GLY A 144 -12.52 -0.37 -7.33
CA GLY A 144 -11.77 -0.26 -8.58
C GLY A 144 -10.91 -1.48 -8.87
N VAL A 145 -9.89 -1.27 -9.70
CA VAL A 145 -8.91 -2.28 -10.09
C VAL A 145 -7.50 -1.81 -9.68
N THR A 146 -6.65 -2.66 -9.12
CA THR A 146 -5.26 -2.27 -8.86
C THR A 146 -4.53 -2.05 -10.18
N LEU A 147 -3.62 -1.07 -10.24
CA LEU A 147 -2.98 -0.66 -11.49
C LEU A 147 -2.18 -1.81 -12.11
N ASN A 148 -1.51 -2.64 -11.31
CA ASN A 148 -0.79 -3.83 -11.82
C ASN A 148 -1.71 -4.84 -12.54
N VAL A 149 -2.97 -4.94 -12.12
CA VAL A 149 -3.98 -5.81 -12.75
C VAL A 149 -4.53 -5.17 -14.03
N ALA A 150 -4.70 -3.85 -14.04
CA ALA A 150 -5.13 -3.10 -15.23
C ALA A 150 -4.02 -2.98 -16.29
N TRP A 151 -2.75 -2.90 -15.86
CA TRP A 151 -1.58 -2.52 -16.65
C TRP A 151 -1.44 -3.25 -17.99
N PRO A 152 -1.59 -4.58 -18.07
CA PRO A 152 -1.42 -5.32 -19.32
C PRO A 152 -2.47 -4.98 -20.39
N TYR A 153 -3.56 -4.33 -20.00
CA TYR A 153 -4.68 -4.03 -20.89
C TYR A 153 -4.74 -2.54 -21.31
N LEU A 154 -3.86 -1.70 -20.76
CA LEU A 154 -3.80 -0.27 -21.04
C LEU A 154 -3.02 0.04 -22.32
N THR A 155 -3.45 1.04 -23.07
CA THR A 155 -2.63 1.62 -24.15
C THR A 155 -1.48 2.44 -23.58
N GLN A 156 -0.50 2.78 -24.42
CA GLN A 156 0.64 3.61 -23.99
C GLN A 156 0.20 5.03 -23.59
N GLU A 157 -0.82 5.59 -24.24
CA GLU A 157 -1.41 6.88 -23.88
C GLU A 157 -2.10 6.82 -22.51
N GLU A 158 -2.81 5.73 -22.21
CA GLU A 158 -3.45 5.52 -20.90
C GLU A 158 -2.39 5.37 -19.80
N LYS A 159 -1.35 4.57 -20.03
CA LYS A 159 -0.20 4.42 -19.11
C LYS A 159 0.47 5.77 -18.85
N ALA A 160 0.72 6.57 -19.88
CA ALA A 160 1.31 7.89 -19.75
C ALA A 160 0.42 8.86 -18.96
N SER A 161 -0.90 8.83 -19.21
CA SER A 161 -1.88 9.62 -18.46
C SER A 161 -1.90 9.25 -16.97
N LEU A 162 -1.92 7.95 -16.65
CA LEU A 162 -1.90 7.47 -15.26
C LEU A 162 -0.57 7.77 -14.57
N ARG A 163 0.56 7.66 -15.28
CA ARG A 163 1.88 8.06 -14.74
C ARG A 163 1.91 9.54 -14.38
N GLU A 164 1.36 10.42 -15.23
CA GLU A 164 1.27 11.84 -14.91
C GLU A 164 0.35 12.13 -13.72
N GLN A 165 -0.75 11.37 -13.58
CA GLN A 165 -1.59 11.43 -12.38
C GLN A 165 -0.81 10.99 -11.12
N GLY A 166 -0.04 9.90 -11.20
CA GLY A 166 0.85 9.45 -10.12
C GLY A 166 1.87 10.53 -9.73
N ARG A 167 2.51 11.18 -10.72
CA ARG A 167 3.44 12.30 -10.49
C ARG A 167 2.77 13.47 -9.77
N LYS A 168 1.53 13.80 -10.11
CA LYS A 168 0.75 14.83 -9.40
C LYS A 168 0.48 14.44 -7.96
N ILE A 169 0.16 13.17 -7.70
CA ILE A 169 -0.08 12.66 -6.34
C ILE A 169 1.19 12.77 -5.49
N VAL A 170 2.33 12.24 -5.96
CA VAL A 170 3.58 12.27 -5.17
C VAL A 170 4.08 13.69 -4.92
N LYS A 171 3.95 14.60 -5.90
CA LYS A 171 4.24 16.04 -5.72
C LYS A 171 3.33 16.69 -4.68
N LYS A 172 2.06 16.30 -4.63
CA LYS A 172 1.09 16.85 -3.68
C LYS A 172 1.35 16.34 -2.27
N LEU A 173 1.72 15.07 -2.10
CA LEU A 173 2.16 14.52 -0.81
C LEU A 173 3.43 15.22 -0.31
N ASP A 174 4.40 15.48 -1.19
CA ASP A 174 5.65 16.16 -0.85
C ASP A 174 5.46 17.62 -0.37
N GLN A 175 4.26 18.20 -0.51
CA GLN A 175 3.93 19.50 0.08
C GLN A 175 3.62 19.42 1.58
N LEU A 176 3.33 18.23 2.11
CA LEU A 176 3.10 18.01 3.54
C LEU A 176 4.46 17.91 4.24
N LEU A 177 4.78 18.91 5.05
CA LEU A 177 6.02 18.96 5.81
C LEU A 177 5.85 18.28 7.18
N PRO A 178 6.93 17.76 7.78
CA PRO A 178 6.89 17.19 9.12
C PRO A 178 6.35 18.22 10.11
N PRO A 179 5.66 17.80 11.19
CA PRO A 179 5.27 18.70 12.26
C PRO A 179 6.49 19.47 12.75
N PRO A 180 6.37 20.78 13.04
CA PRO A 180 7.50 21.56 13.52
C PRO A 180 8.01 20.99 14.84
N THR A 181 9.18 20.34 14.79
CA THR A 181 9.96 19.90 15.95
C THR A 181 10.93 21.02 16.37
N LYS A 182 11.58 20.86 17.53
CA LYS A 182 12.67 21.76 17.90
C LYS A 182 13.93 21.42 17.09
N ASP A 183 14.55 22.46 16.57
CA ASP A 183 15.91 22.60 16.03
C ASP A 183 16.17 22.22 14.56
N VAL A 184 15.88 21.00 14.05
CA VAL A 184 16.06 20.64 12.61
C VAL A 184 15.09 19.52 12.18
N ALA A 185 14.57 19.55 10.95
CA ALA A 185 13.76 18.45 10.41
C ALA A 185 14.64 17.24 10.06
N GLU A 186 14.31 16.07 10.60
CA GLU A 186 14.99 14.80 10.33
C GLU A 186 14.06 13.82 9.56
N PRO A 187 14.61 12.97 8.69
CA PRO A 187 13.81 11.96 7.99
C PRO A 187 13.15 11.02 8.99
N SER A 188 11.88 10.71 8.76
CA SER A 188 11.10 9.89 9.70
C SER A 188 9.94 9.18 9.02
N TYR A 189 9.57 8.01 9.51
CA TYR A 189 8.25 7.43 9.23
C TYR A 189 7.13 8.31 9.81
N ALA A 190 5.89 8.13 9.33
CA ALA A 190 4.73 8.86 9.86
C ALA A 190 4.55 8.64 11.38
N LEU A 191 4.91 7.44 11.85
CA LEU A 191 5.09 7.07 13.24
C LEU A 191 6.59 7.03 13.59
N PRO A 192 7.13 8.00 14.36
CA PRO A 192 8.54 8.02 14.71
C PRO A 192 9.05 6.79 15.46
N ALA A 193 8.18 6.05 16.14
CA ALA A 193 8.56 4.80 16.82
C ALA A 193 8.98 3.68 15.85
N MET A 194 8.62 3.78 14.57
CA MET A 194 9.09 2.88 13.50
C MET A 194 10.49 3.27 13.01
N ASN A 195 11.00 4.46 13.36
CA ASN A 195 12.35 4.84 13.01
C ASN A 195 13.34 3.85 13.67
N PRO A 196 14.33 3.36 12.91
CA PRO A 196 15.25 2.36 13.42
C PRO A 196 16.14 2.95 14.52
N GLY A 197 16.23 2.24 15.63
CA GLY A 197 17.06 2.63 16.78
C GLY A 197 18.56 2.34 16.59
N LYS A 198 18.95 1.57 15.57
CA LYS A 198 20.34 1.25 15.26
C LYS A 198 20.58 1.30 13.76
N TRP A 199 21.71 1.87 13.38
CA TRP A 199 22.14 1.90 11.98
C TRP A 199 22.56 0.50 11.50
N ASP A 200 21.97 0.05 10.40
CA ASP A 200 22.37 -1.18 9.70
C ASP A 200 22.92 -0.84 8.30
N PRO A 201 24.23 -0.89 8.08
CA PRO A 201 24.82 -0.55 6.79
C PRO A 201 24.47 -1.55 5.68
N ALA A 202 23.96 -2.75 5.98
CA ALA A 202 23.52 -3.70 4.97
C ALA A 202 22.12 -3.37 4.42
N ASN A 203 21.34 -2.55 5.13
CA ASN A 203 19.99 -2.19 4.71
C ASN A 203 20.04 -0.98 3.75
N VAL A 204 20.01 -1.28 2.45
CA VAL A 204 20.11 -0.28 1.37
C VAL A 204 19.00 0.78 1.47
N GLU A 205 17.76 0.36 1.69
CA GLU A 205 16.64 1.29 1.84
C GLU A 205 16.86 2.24 3.01
N TYR A 206 17.22 1.69 4.16
CA TYR A 206 17.50 2.47 5.35
C TYR A 206 18.62 3.48 5.13
N ASN A 207 19.69 3.07 4.45
CA ASN A 207 20.81 3.96 4.13
C ASN A 207 20.37 5.12 3.21
N ILE A 208 19.45 4.89 2.27
CA ILE A 208 18.88 5.93 1.42
C ILE A 208 17.99 6.87 2.24
N LEU A 209 17.13 6.31 3.10
CA LEU A 209 16.12 7.07 3.84
C LEU A 209 16.67 7.87 5.01
N PHE A 210 17.69 7.40 5.71
CA PHE A 210 18.21 8.01 6.93
C PHE A 210 19.69 8.39 6.83
N GLY A 211 20.39 7.99 5.77
CA GLY A 211 21.77 8.39 5.53
C GLY A 211 21.91 9.89 5.26
N LYS A 212 23.15 10.38 5.33
CA LYS A 212 23.45 11.76 4.92
C LYS A 212 23.32 11.87 3.40
N ARG A 213 22.78 12.98 2.93
CA ARG A 213 22.78 13.31 1.51
C ARG A 213 24.19 13.73 1.10
N GLU A 214 24.87 12.89 0.33
CA GLU A 214 26.22 13.21 -0.15
C GLU A 214 26.18 14.29 -1.22
N GLY A 215 27.11 15.24 -1.17
CA GLY A 215 27.36 16.20 -2.24
C GLY A 215 26.29 17.28 -2.45
N VAL A 216 25.35 17.49 -1.52
CA VAL A 216 24.33 18.54 -1.60
C VAL A 216 24.43 19.46 -0.39
N GLU A 217 24.65 20.75 -0.65
CA GLU A 217 24.63 21.81 0.38
C GLU A 217 23.21 22.36 0.54
N GLY A 218 22.80 22.64 1.78
CA GLY A 218 21.49 23.21 2.13
C GLY A 218 20.57 22.26 2.89
N GLU A 219 19.49 22.82 3.44
CA GLU A 219 18.46 22.04 4.13
C GLU A 219 17.67 21.19 3.13
N GLU A 220 17.48 19.91 3.46
CA GLU A 220 16.68 19.00 2.65
C GLU A 220 15.18 19.20 2.95
N LYS A 221 14.38 19.35 1.89
CA LYS A 221 12.92 19.33 2.01
C LYS A 221 12.44 17.89 2.23
N LEU A 222 12.07 17.57 3.46
CA LEU A 222 11.56 16.25 3.86
C LEU A 222 10.03 16.17 3.73
N GLY A 223 9.51 16.38 2.53
CA GLY A 223 8.08 16.23 2.26
C GLY A 223 7.58 14.80 2.52
N PHE A 224 6.28 14.67 2.81
CA PHE A 224 5.65 13.38 3.03
C PHE A 224 5.65 12.55 1.74
N ALA A 225 6.03 11.28 1.85
CA ALA A 225 6.12 10.35 0.75
C ALA A 225 5.50 9.01 1.14
N HIS A 226 4.84 8.37 0.18
CA HIS A 226 4.31 7.01 0.36
C HIS A 226 5.44 5.98 0.54
N ASN A 227 6.59 6.20 -0.12
CA ASN A 227 7.78 5.34 -0.09
C ASN A 227 7.56 3.88 -0.54
N ASP A 228 6.40 3.60 -1.16
CA ASP A 228 6.10 2.32 -1.82
C ASP A 228 5.03 2.51 -2.92
N PHE A 229 5.22 3.51 -3.77
CA PHE A 229 4.20 3.97 -4.73
C PHE A 229 4.19 3.12 -6.01
N ASN A 230 4.05 1.81 -5.84
CA ASN A 230 4.05 0.80 -6.92
C ASN A 230 2.65 0.59 -7.48
N GLU A 231 2.56 -0.05 -8.65
CA GLU A 231 1.31 -0.28 -9.37
C GLU A 231 0.33 -1.18 -8.60
N SER A 232 0.81 -2.07 -7.73
CA SER A 232 -0.06 -2.87 -6.86
C SER A 232 -0.80 -2.04 -5.81
N ASN A 233 -0.26 -0.88 -5.46
CA ASN A 233 -0.73 -0.02 -4.36
C ASN A 233 -1.62 1.13 -4.86
N ILE A 234 -1.93 1.13 -6.16
CA ILE A 234 -2.72 2.18 -6.83
C ILE A 234 -4.01 1.57 -7.33
N ILE A 235 -5.14 2.20 -7.01
CA ILE A 235 -6.47 1.80 -7.49
C ILE A 235 -6.88 2.73 -8.63
N VAL A 236 -7.31 2.15 -9.75
CA VAL A 236 -7.77 2.85 -10.94
C VAL A 236 -9.20 2.50 -11.31
N MET A 237 -9.87 3.50 -11.87
CA MET A 237 -11.21 3.36 -12.44
C MET A 237 -11.42 4.40 -13.53
N ASN A 238 -11.87 3.97 -14.71
CA ASN A 238 -12.21 4.84 -15.85
C ASN A 238 -11.08 5.84 -16.21
N GLY A 239 -9.83 5.36 -16.32
CA GLY A 239 -8.68 6.18 -16.69
C GLY A 239 -8.17 7.12 -15.61
N LYS A 240 -8.66 7.00 -14.37
CA LYS A 240 -8.23 7.81 -13.23
C LYS A 240 -7.65 6.97 -12.12
N ILE A 241 -6.64 7.50 -11.45
CA ILE A 241 -6.26 7.01 -10.11
C ILE A 241 -7.32 7.48 -9.12
N THR A 242 -7.96 6.55 -8.44
CA THR A 242 -9.06 6.80 -7.49
C THR A 242 -8.72 6.40 -6.07
N GLY A 243 -7.63 5.66 -5.86
CA GLY A 243 -7.19 5.29 -4.51
C GLY A 243 -5.71 4.93 -4.45
N VAL A 244 -5.15 5.06 -3.25
CA VAL A 244 -3.78 4.65 -2.91
C VAL A 244 -3.84 3.90 -1.57
N ILE A 245 -3.26 2.71 -1.52
CA ILE A 245 -3.29 1.78 -0.37
C ILE A 245 -1.88 1.44 0.08
N ASP A 246 -1.75 0.73 1.19
CA ASP A 246 -0.48 0.18 1.70
C ASP A 246 0.53 1.25 2.13
N TRP A 247 0.16 2.04 3.15
CA TRP A 247 0.95 3.19 3.60
C TRP A 247 1.98 2.84 4.69
N GLU A 248 2.22 1.55 4.96
CA GLU A 248 3.09 1.11 6.06
C GLU A 248 4.54 1.61 5.93
N MET A 249 4.99 1.95 4.72
CA MET A 249 6.34 2.48 4.46
C MET A 249 6.42 4.01 4.45
N ALA A 250 5.29 4.71 4.61
CA ALA A 250 5.22 6.15 4.39
C ALA A 250 5.84 6.98 5.51
N GLY A 251 6.33 8.17 5.14
CA GLY A 251 7.04 9.06 6.05
C GLY A 251 7.50 10.37 5.40
N TYR A 252 8.13 11.23 6.19
CA TYR A 252 8.73 12.49 5.79
C TYR A 252 10.16 12.25 5.30
N PHE A 253 10.29 11.88 4.03
CA PHE A 253 11.58 11.54 3.41
C PHE A 253 11.96 12.47 2.24
N GLY A 254 10.99 13.20 1.69
CA GLY A 254 11.14 14.00 0.49
C GLY A 254 11.21 13.16 -0.80
N LEU A 255 10.93 13.81 -1.93
CA LEU A 255 10.93 13.17 -3.25
C LEU A 255 12.27 12.54 -3.63
N HIS A 256 13.39 13.15 -3.23
CA HIS A 256 14.71 12.65 -3.58
C HIS A 256 14.98 11.26 -2.98
N ARG A 257 14.81 11.10 -1.66
CA ARG A 257 15.03 9.82 -0.99
C ARG A 257 14.01 8.78 -1.42
N ALA A 258 12.72 9.17 -1.46
CA ALA A 258 11.65 8.28 -1.90
C ALA A 258 11.84 7.81 -3.35
N GLY A 259 12.29 8.69 -4.26
CA GLY A 259 12.57 8.35 -5.65
C GLY A 259 13.75 7.40 -5.82
N ARG A 260 14.78 7.54 -4.98
CA ARG A 260 15.89 6.57 -4.92
C ARG A 260 15.42 5.20 -4.43
N VAL A 261 14.64 5.15 -3.35
CA VAL A 261 14.05 3.89 -2.86
C VAL A 261 13.18 3.25 -3.94
N HIS A 262 12.35 4.05 -4.62
CA HIS A 262 11.47 3.59 -5.71
C HIS A 262 12.27 2.95 -6.86
N GLY A 263 13.34 3.59 -7.32
CA GLY A 263 14.14 3.10 -8.44
C GLY A 263 15.17 2.01 -8.10
N GLU A 264 15.73 2.03 -6.88
CA GLU A 264 16.85 1.15 -6.47
C GLU A 264 16.38 -0.06 -5.66
N VAL A 265 15.31 0.07 -4.86
CA VAL A 265 14.87 -0.95 -3.89
C VAL A 265 13.53 -1.57 -4.28
N ARG A 266 12.53 -0.74 -4.64
CA ARG A 266 11.17 -1.19 -4.98
C ARG A 266 11.01 -1.69 -6.41
N ARG A 267 12.10 -1.68 -7.17
CA ARG A 267 12.13 -2.24 -8.51
C ARG A 267 11.71 -3.71 -8.45
N ILE A 268 10.71 -4.09 -9.23
CA ILE A 268 10.32 -5.50 -9.38
C ILE A 268 11.56 -6.32 -9.78
N ILE A 269 12.00 -7.20 -8.88
CA ILE A 269 13.07 -8.18 -9.14
C ILE A 269 12.41 -9.43 -9.70
N PHE A 270 12.83 -9.88 -10.88
CA PHE A 270 12.34 -11.13 -11.47
C PHE A 270 12.95 -12.33 -10.76
N GLU A 271 12.12 -13.09 -10.07
CA GLU A 271 12.42 -14.47 -9.71
C GLU A 271 11.87 -15.40 -10.81
N GLY A 272 12.58 -15.51 -11.95
CA GLY A 272 12.17 -16.43 -13.01
C GLY A 272 12.59 -16.06 -14.43
N VAL A 273 11.72 -16.37 -15.39
CA VAL A 273 11.98 -16.22 -16.83
C VAL A 273 12.27 -14.77 -17.17
N LYS A 274 13.37 -14.53 -17.88
CA LYS A 274 13.79 -13.21 -18.36
C LYS A 274 12.64 -12.58 -19.16
N PRO A 275 12.14 -11.39 -18.79
CA PRO A 275 11.07 -10.75 -19.53
C PRO A 275 11.55 -10.38 -20.95
N SER A 276 10.62 -10.31 -21.89
CA SER A 276 10.87 -9.70 -23.20
C SER A 276 11.28 -8.22 -23.05
N GLU A 277 11.90 -7.65 -24.09
CA GLU A 277 12.28 -6.23 -24.08
C GLU A 277 11.07 -5.31 -23.87
N GLU A 278 9.93 -5.63 -24.49
CA GLU A 278 8.68 -4.87 -24.30
C GLU A 278 8.19 -4.94 -22.84
N GLN A 279 8.21 -6.12 -22.23
CA GLN A 279 7.87 -6.27 -20.81
C GLN A 279 8.84 -5.47 -19.94
N LEU A 280 10.15 -5.57 -20.20
CA LEU A 280 11.17 -4.79 -19.48
C LEU A 280 10.92 -3.29 -19.60
N THR A 281 10.66 -2.77 -20.80
CA THR A 281 10.35 -1.36 -21.01
C THR A 281 9.10 -0.93 -20.24
N ASP A 282 8.04 -1.73 -20.27
CA ASP A 282 6.82 -1.47 -19.49
C ASP A 282 7.07 -1.47 -17.98
N LEU A 283 7.90 -2.41 -17.47
CA LEU A 283 8.30 -2.48 -16.07
C LEU A 283 9.11 -1.27 -15.65
N TYR A 284 10.07 -0.84 -16.47
CA TYR A 284 10.89 0.33 -16.18
C TYR A 284 10.10 1.64 -16.27
N TYR A 285 8.99 1.67 -17.00
CA TYR A 285 8.21 2.88 -17.20
C TYR A 285 7.66 3.48 -15.90
N TRP A 286 7.08 2.63 -15.02
CA TRP A 286 6.62 3.08 -13.71
C TRP A 286 7.76 3.25 -12.71
N ASN A 287 8.84 2.45 -12.81
CA ASN A 287 10.04 2.63 -11.99
C ASN A 287 10.68 4.02 -12.17
N GLY A 288 10.56 4.61 -13.37
CA GLY A 288 10.98 5.98 -13.65
C GLY A 288 10.03 7.06 -13.13
N LEU A 289 9.04 6.76 -12.26
CA LEU A 289 8.01 7.71 -11.83
C LEU A 289 8.59 9.02 -11.25
N TYR A 290 9.71 8.93 -10.54
CA TYR A 290 10.35 10.07 -9.88
C TYR A 290 11.38 10.80 -10.74
N GLU A 291 11.69 10.32 -11.94
CA GLU A 291 12.69 10.95 -12.81
C GLU A 291 12.28 12.39 -13.18
N GLY A 292 13.18 13.35 -12.95
CA GLY A 292 12.93 14.77 -13.21
C GLY A 292 11.87 15.42 -12.31
N LEU A 293 11.62 14.84 -11.12
CA LEU A 293 10.85 15.46 -10.04
C LEU A 293 11.74 16.21 -9.04
#